data_AF-A0A395K4Y5-F1
#
_entry.id   AF-A0A395K4Y5-F1
#
_cell.length_a   1.000
_cell.length_b   1.000
_cell.length_c   1.000
_cell.angle_alpha   90.00
_cell.angle_beta   90.00
_cell.angle_gamma   90.00
#
_symmetry.space_group_name_H-M   'P 1'
#
loop_
_entity.id
_entity.type
_entity.pdbx_description
1 polymer ?
#
loop_
_entity_poly.entity_id
_entity_poly.type
_entity_poly.pdbx_seq_one_letter_code
_entity_poly.pdbx_strand_id
1 'polypeptide(L)' 'LQLYLNEFVYKLNRRYFGEKLFDRLVIASITGS' A
#
# COMPACT_ATOMS: atom_id res chain seq x y z
N LEU A 1 -7.58 -16.49 -4.36
CA LEU A 1 -8.22 -15.81 -3.21
C LEU A 1 -7.31 -14.76 -2.56
N GLN A 2 -6.03 -15.06 -2.29
CA GLN A 2 -5.06 -14.12 -1.71
C GLN A 2 -4.85 -12.84 -2.56
N LEU A 3 -4.84 -12.96 -3.90
CA LEU A 3 -4.64 -11.84 -4.82
C LEU A 3 -5.73 -10.76 -4.71
N TYR A 4 -7.00 -11.18 -4.57
CA TYR A 4 -8.13 -10.27 -4.45
C TYR A 4 -8.09 -9.45 -3.16
N LEU A 5 -7.66 -10.09 -2.06
CA LEU A 5 -7.51 -9.43 -0.78
C LEU A 5 -6.36 -8.40 -0.82
N ASN A 6 -5.23 -8.74 -1.45
CA ASN A 6 -4.14 -7.79 -1.65
C ASN A 6 -4.57 -6.59 -2.48
N GLU A 7 -5.34 -6.81 -3.56
CA GLU A 7 -5.83 -5.72 -4.41
C GLU A 7 -6.84 -4.83 -3.67
N PHE A 8 -7.70 -5.43 -2.83
CA PHE A 8 -8.64 -4.70 -1.99
C PHE A 8 -7.90 -3.84 -0.94
N VAL A 9 -6.96 -4.42 -0.21
CA VAL A 9 -6.14 -3.72 0.80
C VAL A 9 -5.31 -2.60 0.16
N TYR A 10 -4.75 -2.82 -1.03
CA TYR A 10 -4.04 -1.80 -1.79
C TYR A 10 -4.93 -0.61 -2.14
N LYS A 11 -6.13 -0.87 -2.69
CA LYS A 11 -7.11 0.18 -3.04
C LYS A 11 -7.60 0.93 -1.80
N LEU A 12 -7.82 0.23 -0.69
CA LEU A 12 -8.24 0.81 0.60
C LEU A 12 -7.16 1.73 1.18
N ASN A 13 -5.92 1.24 1.28
CA ASN A 13 -4.81 2.03 1.80
C ASN A 13 -4.57 3.30 0.96
N ARG A 14 -4.64 3.21 -0.37
CA ARG A 14 -4.49 4.39 -1.24
C ARG A 14 -5.58 5.45 -1.01
N ARG A 15 -6.82 5.04 -0.72
CA ARG A 15 -7.95 5.97 -0.55
C ARG A 15 -8.00 6.62 0.83
N TYR A 16 -7.53 5.95 1.88
CA TYR A 16 -7.58 6.47 3.26
C TYR A 16 -6.27 7.13 3.73
N PHE A 17 -5.11 6.63 3.33
CA PHE A 17 -3.82 7.23 3.71
C PHE A 17 -3.38 8.35 2.76
N GLY A 18 -4.05 8.48 1.62
CA GLY A 18 -3.66 9.38 0.54
C GLY A 18 -2.40 8.90 -0.17
N GLU A 19 -2.20 9.33 -1.42
CA GLU A 19 -1.08 8.88 -2.25
C GLU A 19 0.28 9.14 -1.58
N LYS A 20 0.45 10.30 -0.93
CA LYS A 20 1.74 10.72 -0.37
C LYS A 20 2.23 9.90 0.82
N LEU A 21 1.34 9.35 1.64
CA LEU A 21 1.75 8.60 2.84
C LEU A 21 1.94 7.12 2.50
N PHE A 22 1.06 6.58 1.65
CA PHE A 22 1.19 5.23 1.13
C PHE A 22 2.46 5.04 0.28
N ASP A 23 2.77 5.98 -0.61
CA ASP A 23 3.95 5.94 -1.47
C ASP A 23 5.25 5.90 -0.65
N ARG A 24 5.34 6.74 0.41
CA ARG A 24 6.48 6.72 1.34
C ARG A 24 6.62 5.40 2.08
N LEU A 25 5.50 4.79 2.48
CA LEU A 25 5.49 3.55 3.25
C LEU A 25 5.90 2.35 2.39
N VAL A 26 5.46 2.32 1.12
CA VAL A 26 5.90 1.33 0.13
C VAL A 26 7.39 1.48 -0.15
N ILE A 27 7.87 2.69 -0.40
CA ILE A 27 9.31 2.96 -0.64
C ILE A 27 10.13 2.55 0.60
N ALA A 28 9.72 2.95 1.81
CA ALA A 28 10.40 2.57 3.04
C ALA A 28 10.43 1.04 3.27
N SER A 29 9.37 0.33 2.89
CA SER A 29 9.33 -1.15 3.01
C SER A 29 10.30 -1.83 2.03
N ILE A 30 10.47 -1.28 0.83
CA ILE A 30 11.39 -1.80 -0.18
C ILE A 30 12.84 -1.42 0.14
N THR A 31 13.08 -0.19 0.61
CA THR A 31 14.43 0.35 0.89
C THR A 31 14.97 -0.03 2.26
N GLY A 32 14.10 -0.32 3.24
CA GLY A 32 14.51 -0.73 4.59
C GLY A 32 14.85 -2.21 4.74
N SER A 33 14.83 -2.98 3.65
CA SER A 33 15.18 -4.41 3.60
C SER A 33 16.62 -4.63 3.14
#